data_AF-A0A645ITT7-F1
#
_entry.id   AF-A0A645ITT7-F1
#
_cell.length_a   1.000
_cell.length_b   1.000
_cell.length_c   1.000
_cell.angle_alpha   90.00
_cell.angle_beta   90.00
_cell.angle_gamma   90.00
#
_symmetry.space_group_name_H-M   'P 1'
#
loop_
_entity.id
_entity.type
_entity.pdbx_description
1 polymer ?
#
loop_
_entity_poly.entity_id
_entity_poly.type
_entity_poly.pdbx_seq_one_letter_code
_entity_poly.pdbx_strand_id
1 'polypeptide(L)'
;MRTGRQVIELFLRSVGAWVKVNLVEANEIVEEAAKLSKVCNDQNKNVSGLSKEITMTVNMIMGSLSRISEYSADISELAINAAMSR
;
A
#
# COMPACT_ATOMS: atom_id res chain seq x y z
N MET A 1 -11.73 1.87 -11.04
CA MET A 1 -10.88 1.33 -9.95
C MET A 1 -9.71 2.27 -9.70
N ARG A 2 -9.84 3.19 -8.74
CA ARG A 2 -8.79 4.19 -8.42
C ARG A 2 -7.76 3.63 -7.43
N THR A 3 -8.22 2.88 -6.42
CA THR A 3 -7.38 2.32 -5.35
C THR A 3 -6.27 1.41 -5.88
N GLY A 4 -6.60 0.45 -6.76
CA GLY A 4 -5.62 -0.48 -7.30
C GLY A 4 -4.46 0.23 -8.01
N ARG A 5 -4.75 1.28 -8.78
CA ARG A 5 -3.70 2.09 -9.43
C ARG A 5 -2.82 2.80 -8.41
N GLN A 6 -3.41 3.43 -7.39
CA GLN A 6 -2.67 4.13 -6.34
C GLN A 6 -1.74 3.19 -5.58
N VAL A 7 -2.18 1.95 -5.30
CA VAL A 7 -1.37 0.93 -4.62
C VAL A 7 -0.16 0.54 -5.46
N ILE A 8 -0.34 0.33 -6.76
CA ILE A 8 0.76 -0.01 -7.66
C ILE A 8 1.73 1.17 -7.84
N GLU A 9 1.22 2.40 -7.96
CA GLU A 9 2.06 3.60 -8.03
C GLU A 9 2.89 3.77 -6.75
N LEU A 10 2.30 3.53 -5.57
CA LEU A 10 3.00 3.56 -4.29
C LEU A 10 4.10 2.50 -4.21
N PHE A 11 3.83 1.28 -4.67
CA PHE A 11 4.81 0.20 -4.74
C PHE A 11 5.99 0.52 -5.66
N LEU A 12 5.73 1.08 -6.84
CA LEU A 12 6.81 1.46 -7.75
C LEU A 12 7.67 2.59 -7.17
N ARG A 13 7.04 3.55 -6.47
CA ARG A 13 7.75 4.61 -5.75
C ARG A 13 8.62 4.04 -4.62
N SER A 14 8.15 3.04 -3.86
CA SER A 14 8.94 2.47 -2.76
C SER A 14 10.22 1.82 -3.25
N VAL A 15 10.14 1.04 -4.34
CA VAL A 15 11.32 0.46 -4.99
C VAL A 15 12.26 1.56 -5.48
N GLY A 16 11.71 2.62 -6.08
CA GLY A 16 12.50 3.77 -6.53
C GLY A 16 13.23 4.50 -5.40
N ALA A 17 12.54 4.74 -4.29
CA ALA A 17 13.09 5.38 -3.09
C ALA A 17 14.19 4.51 -2.47
N TRP A 18 13.99 3.20 -2.41
CA TRP A 18 15.00 2.25 -1.94
C TRP A 18 16.27 2.26 -2.78
N VAL A 19 16.16 2.11 -4.10
CA VAL A 19 17.32 2.08 -5.01
C VAL A 19 18.13 3.38 -4.93
N LYS A 20 17.44 4.52 -4.77
CA LYS A 20 18.08 5.85 -4.67
C LYS A 20 18.51 6.23 -3.26
N VAL A 21 18.13 5.44 -2.24
CA VAL A 21 18.29 5.79 -0.82
C VAL A 21 17.65 7.15 -0.52
N ASN A 22 16.48 7.41 -1.11
CA ASN A 22 15.75 8.67 -0.99
C ASN A 22 14.91 8.68 0.30
N LEU A 23 15.48 9.23 1.37
CA LEU A 23 14.84 9.31 2.69
C LEU A 23 13.52 10.07 2.71
N VAL A 24 13.44 11.20 1.98
CA VAL A 24 12.24 12.04 2.01
C VAL A 24 11.06 11.28 1.40
N GLU A 25 11.27 10.73 0.20
CA GLU A 25 10.26 9.94 -0.50
C GLU A 25 9.90 8.66 0.27
N ALA A 26 10.87 7.99 0.88
CA ALA A 26 10.61 6.81 1.70
C ALA A 26 9.70 7.10 2.89
N ASN A 27 9.91 8.21 3.61
CA ASN A 27 9.05 8.60 4.73
C ASN A 27 7.63 8.96 4.27
N GLU A 28 7.49 9.68 3.16
CA GLU A 28 6.18 9.98 2.57
C GLU A 28 5.41 8.69 2.22
N ILE A 29 6.10 7.71 1.64
CA ILE A 29 5.51 6.43 1.27
C ILE A 29 5.00 5.65 2.49
N VAL A 30 5.73 5.65 3.60
CA VAL A 30 5.29 4.99 4.84
C VAL A 30 3.95 5.57 5.32
N GLU A 31 3.82 6.90 5.32
CA GLU A 31 2.57 7.56 5.70
C GLU A 31 1.42 7.29 4.70
N GLU A 32 1.72 7.33 3.41
CA GLU A 32 0.75 7.06 2.35
C GLU A 32 0.26 5.61 2.37
N ALA A 33 1.15 4.65 2.65
CA ALA A 33 0.84 3.23 2.78
C ALA A 33 -0.17 2.98 3.90
N ALA A 34 0.01 3.61 5.07
CA ALA A 34 -0.93 3.50 6.19
C ALA A 34 -2.33 4.03 5.82
N LYS A 35 -2.39 5.18 5.12
CA LYS A 35 -3.65 5.76 4.64
C LYS A 35 -4.34 4.83 3.64
N LEU A 36 -3.58 4.25 2.71
CA LEU A 36 -4.13 3.43 1.62
C LEU A 36 -4.55 2.02 2.09
N SER A 37 -3.80 1.41 3.02
CA SER A 37 -4.19 0.18 3.71
C SER A 37 -5.52 0.38 4.45
N LYS A 38 -5.66 1.49 5.18
CA LYS A 38 -6.94 1.83 5.84
C LYS A 38 -8.10 1.97 4.84
N VAL A 39 -7.90 2.69 3.72
CA VAL A 39 -8.91 2.81 2.66
C VAL A 39 -9.31 1.43 2.12
N CYS A 40 -8.35 0.53 1.92
CA CYS A 40 -8.64 -0.82 1.45
C CYS A 40 -9.52 -1.59 2.45
N ASN A 41 -9.22 -1.46 3.74
CA ASN A 41 -9.96 -2.13 4.80
C ASN A 41 -11.35 -1.53 5.06
N ASP A 42 -11.53 -0.21 4.87
CA ASP A 42 -12.83 0.45 5.05
C ASP A 42 -13.78 0.21 3.86
N GLN A 43 -13.26 0.02 2.64
CA GLN A 43 -14.10 -0.32 1.48
C GLN A 43 -14.79 -1.70 1.60
N ASN A 44 -14.25 -2.60 2.41
CA ASN A 44 -14.90 -3.89 2.74
C ASN A 44 -16.24 -3.71 3.47
N LYS A 45 -16.49 -2.55 4.10
CA LYS A 45 -17.73 -2.29 4.88
C LYS A 45 -18.89 -1.79 4.02
N ASN A 46 -18.64 -1.38 2.77
CA ASN A 46 -19.61 -0.70 1.91
C ASN A 46 -20.23 -1.59 0.83
N VAL A 47 -20.04 -2.92 0.90
CA VAL A 47 -20.49 -3.88 -0.12
C VAL A 47 -21.91 -4.41 0.16
N SER A 48 -22.73 -3.65 0.91
CA SER A 48 -24.07 -4.06 1.31
C SER A 48 -24.98 -4.26 0.09
N GLY A 49 -25.73 -5.37 0.07
CA GLY A 49 -26.67 -5.70 -0.99
C GLY A 49 -26.11 -6.52 -2.15
N LEU A 50 -24.82 -6.86 -2.16
CA LEU A 50 -24.26 -7.84 -3.11
C LEU A 50 -24.40 -9.28 -2.61
N SER A 51 -24.29 -10.25 -3.52
CA SER A 51 -24.25 -11.66 -3.14
C SER A 51 -23.04 -11.95 -2.23
N LYS A 52 -23.14 -13.04 -1.47
CA LYS A 52 -22.06 -13.49 -0.59
C LYS A 52 -20.77 -13.76 -1.38
N GLU A 53 -20.86 -14.41 -2.54
CA GLU A 53 -19.67 -14.72 -3.36
C GLU A 53 -18.99 -13.44 -3.87
N ILE A 54 -19.77 -12.46 -4.31
CA ILE A 54 -19.23 -11.19 -4.81
C ILE A 54 -18.55 -10.43 -3.66
N THR A 55 -19.22 -10.35 -2.51
CA THR A 55 -18.66 -9.71 -1.31
C THR A 55 -17.33 -10.35 -0.90
N MET A 56 -17.28 -11.68 -0.88
CA MET A 56 -16.04 -12.40 -0.57
C MET A 56 -14.93 -12.10 -1.58
N THR A 57 -15.25 -12.07 -2.87
CA THR A 57 -14.28 -11.77 -3.95
C THR A 57 -13.71 -10.35 -3.79
N VAL A 58 -14.58 -9.36 -3.55
CA VAL A 58 -14.16 -7.98 -3.32
C VAL A 58 -13.23 -7.90 -2.10
N ASN A 59 -13.61 -8.52 -0.99
CA ASN A 59 -12.79 -8.52 0.22
C ASN A 59 -11.40 -9.14 0.00
N MET A 60 -11.30 -10.21 -0.79
CA MET A 60 -10.01 -10.83 -1.14
C MET A 60 -9.13 -9.90 -1.99
N ILE A 61 -9.72 -9.19 -2.96
CA ILE A 61 -9.00 -8.21 -3.78
C ILE A 61 -8.52 -7.05 -2.90
N MET A 62 -9.40 -6.47 -2.08
CA MET A 62 -9.06 -5.36 -1.20
C MET A 62 -8.00 -5.75 -0.17
N GLY A 63 -8.07 -6.95 0.41
CA GLY A 63 -7.03 -7.46 1.30
C GLY A 63 -5.69 -7.68 0.60
N SER A 64 -5.68 -7.99 -0.70
CA SER A 64 -4.45 -8.07 -1.49
C SER A 64 -3.86 -6.69 -1.75
N LEU A 65 -4.69 -5.69 -2.04
CA LEU A 65 -4.28 -4.30 -2.20
C LEU A 65 -3.73 -3.68 -0.90
N SER A 66 -4.33 -4.01 0.25
CA SER A 66 -3.83 -3.61 1.58
C SER A 66 -2.41 -4.11 1.80
N ARG A 67 -2.17 -5.41 1.55
CA ARG A 67 -0.85 -6.03 1.72
C ARG A 67 0.21 -5.43 0.81
N ILE A 68 -0.13 -5.11 -0.46
CA ILE A 68 0.82 -4.44 -1.36
C ILE A 68 1.18 -3.04 -0.84
N SER A 69 0.23 -2.34 -0.23
CA SER A 69 0.49 -1.04 0.41
C SER A 69 1.46 -1.21 1.59
N GLU A 70 1.24 -2.21 2.44
CA GLU A 70 2.12 -2.54 3.56
C GLU A 70 3.53 -2.89 3.09
N TYR A 71 3.67 -3.74 2.06
CA TYR A 71 4.99 -4.03 1.46
C TYR A 71 5.69 -2.79 0.90
N SER A 72 4.93 -1.78 0.47
CA SER A 72 5.51 -0.51 0.01
C SER A 72 6.14 0.28 1.16
N ALA A 73 5.56 0.21 2.36
CA ALA A 73 6.17 0.76 3.57
C ALA A 73 7.43 -0.03 3.94
N ASP A 74 7.36 -1.36 4.00
CA ASP A 74 8.50 -2.21 4.37
C ASP A 74 9.73 -1.95 3.47
N ILE A 75 9.53 -1.84 2.15
CA ILE A 75 10.62 -1.51 1.20
C ILE A 75 11.18 -0.11 1.47
N SER A 76 10.33 0.86 1.82
CA SER A 76 10.76 2.22 2.14
C SER A 76 11.57 2.25 3.44
N GLU A 77 11.23 1.42 4.42
CA GLU A 77 12.03 1.25 5.64
C GLU A 77 13.43 0.69 5.34
N LEU A 78 13.58 -0.20 4.33
CA LEU A 78 14.92 -0.62 3.87
C LEU A 78 15.74 0.58 3.38
N ALA A 79 15.12 1.52 2.66
CA ALA A 79 15.77 2.75 2.20
C ALA A 79 16.25 3.61 3.37
N ILE A 80 15.38 3.78 4.38
CA ILE A 80 15.66 4.58 5.57
C ILE A 80 16.81 3.97 6.37
N ASN A 81 16.76 2.66 6.60
CA ASN A 81 17.81 1.94 7.33
C ASN A 81 19.15 1.96 6.59
N ALA A 82 19.15 1.85 5.25
CA ALA A 82 20.35 1.95 4.44
C ALA A 82 20.99 3.34 4.51
N ALA A 83 20.20 4.40 4.60
CA ALA A 83 20.68 5.77 4.73
C ALA A 83 21.29 6.06 6.11
N MET A 84 20.70 5.52 7.19
CA MET A 84 21.19 5.70 8.57
C MET A 84 22.44 4.90 8.88
N SER A 85 22.70 3.83 8.10
CA SER A 85 23.89 2.97 8.27
C SER A 85 25.13 3.48 7.54
N ARG A 86 25.04 4.65 6.89
CA ARG A 86 26.16 5.36 6.26
C ARG A 86 26.65 6.48 7.17
#